data_AF-A0A3R8NTV6-F1
#
_entry.id   AF-A0A3R8NTV6-F1
#
_cell.length_a   1.000
_cell.length_b   1.000
_cell.length_c   1.000
_cell.angle_alpha   90.00
_cell.angle_beta   90.00
_cell.angle_gamma   90.00
#
_symmetry.space_group_name_H-M   'P 1'
#
loop_
_entity.id
_entity.type
_entity.pdbx_description
1 polymer ?
#
loop_
_entity_poly.entity_id
_entity_poly.type
_entity_poly.pdbx_seq_one_letter_code
_entity_poly.pdbx_strand_id
1 'polypeptide(L)' 'MLRETRGGEGFAWVTSHVFRKTAATILDEAGLTPRLIADQLGHSRPSMTQDVYMGRKAVSREAADAMEHVI' A
#
# COMPACT_ATOMS: atom_id res chain seq x y z
N MET A 1 20.57 -3.04 10.45
CA MET A 1 19.79 -3.02 9.17
C MET A 1 18.62 -3.99 9.27
N LEU A 2 17.51 -3.81 8.52
CA LEU A 2 16.19 -4.43 8.75
C LEU A 2 16.16 -5.93 9.17
N ARG A 3 17.08 -6.75 8.65
CA ARG A 3 17.26 -8.17 9.02
C ARG A 3 17.64 -8.39 10.48
N GLU A 4 18.42 -7.50 11.06
CA GLU A 4 18.85 -7.52 12.47
C GLU A 4 17.75 -6.98 13.40
N THR A 5 16.93 -6.06 12.91
CA THR A 5 15.91 -5.36 13.72
C THR A 5 14.54 -6.04 13.71
N ARG A 6 14.25 -6.88 12.71
CA ARG A 6 12.94 -7.56 12.58
C ARG A 6 12.67 -8.61 13.68
N GLY A 7 13.65 -8.93 14.52
CA GLY A 7 13.50 -9.90 15.61
C GLY A 7 13.73 -11.35 15.18
N GLY A 8 13.10 -12.28 15.92
CA GLY A 8 13.28 -13.72 15.75
C GLY A 8 12.63 -14.33 14.51
N GLU A 9 12.64 -15.65 14.43
CA GLU A 9 12.19 -16.40 13.24
C GLU A 9 10.75 -16.10 12.82
N GLY A 10 9.87 -15.72 13.75
CA GLY A 10 8.48 -15.34 13.45
C GLY A 10 8.34 -14.16 12.46
N PHE A 11 9.36 -13.31 12.34
CA PHE A 11 9.41 -12.21 11.37
C PHE A 11 10.43 -12.44 10.27
N ALA A 12 10.93 -13.67 10.09
CA ALA A 12 11.90 -13.99 9.05
C ALA A 12 11.39 -13.73 7.61
N TRP A 13 10.07 -13.71 7.43
CA TRP A 13 9.40 -13.38 6.18
C TRP A 13 9.37 -11.87 5.88
N VAL A 14 9.59 -11.01 6.88
CA VAL A 14 9.62 -9.56 6.71
C VAL A 14 10.93 -9.17 6.04
N THR A 15 10.84 -8.90 4.74
CA THR A 15 11.92 -8.36 3.92
C THR A 15 11.73 -6.86 3.71
N SER A 16 12.77 -6.16 3.23
CA SER A 16 12.65 -4.74 2.85
C SER A 16 11.58 -4.51 1.77
N HIS A 17 11.27 -5.51 0.95
CA HIS A 17 10.21 -5.40 -0.04
C HIS A 17 8.84 -5.48 0.61
N VAL A 18 8.63 -6.47 1.50
CA VAL A 18 7.39 -6.61 2.29
C VAL A 18 7.13 -5.34 3.11
N PHE A 19 8.14 -4.83 3.81
CA PHE A 19 8.01 -3.62 4.61
C PHE A 19 7.58 -2.41 3.76
N ARG A 20 8.14 -2.23 2.55
CA ARG A 20 7.72 -1.16 1.65
C ARG A 20 6.27 -1.30 1.16
N LYS A 21 5.79 -2.52 0.93
CA LYS A 21 4.37 -2.73 0.59
C LYS A 21 3.46 -2.39 1.78
N THR A 22 3.85 -2.78 2.98
CA THR A 22 3.13 -2.43 4.21
C THR A 22 3.05 -0.91 4.39
N ALA A 23 4.17 -0.20 4.23
CA ALA A 23 4.20 1.26 4.28
C ALA A 23 3.29 1.90 3.22
N ALA A 24 3.34 1.41 1.97
CA ALA A 24 2.48 1.92 0.91
C ALA A 24 0.98 1.74 1.22
N THR A 25 0.61 0.58 1.77
CA THR A 25 -0.78 0.27 2.16
C THR A 25 -1.26 1.17 3.29
N ILE A 26 -0.45 1.40 4.32
CA ILE A 26 -0.80 2.32 5.42
C ILE A 26 -1.02 3.74 4.91
N LEU A 27 -0.17 4.22 4.00
CA LEU A 27 -0.31 5.56 3.43
C LEU A 27 -1.56 5.69 2.55
N ASP A 28 -1.91 4.64 1.81
CA ASP A 28 -3.16 4.58 1.04
C ASP A 28 -4.41 4.56 1.93
N GLU A 29 -4.36 3.82 3.04
CA GLU A 29 -5.44 3.80 4.04
C GLU A 29 -5.59 5.16 4.73
N ALA A 30 -4.50 5.90 4.90
CA ALA A 30 -4.52 7.29 5.36
C ALA A 30 -5.01 8.30 4.29
N GLY A 31 -5.37 7.84 3.09
CA GLY A 31 -5.95 8.66 2.02
C GLY A 31 -4.93 9.45 1.20
N LEU A 32 -3.64 9.14 1.29
CA LEU A 32 -2.64 9.80 0.45
C LEU A 32 -2.78 9.36 -1.01
N THR A 33 -2.52 10.29 -1.91
CA THR A 33 -2.57 9.97 -3.34
C THR A 33 -1.46 8.99 -3.73
N PRO A 34 -1.69 8.11 -4.73
CA PRO A 34 -0.67 7.22 -5.24
C PRO A 34 0.63 7.89 -5.67
N ARG A 35 0.56 9.15 -6.13
CA ARG A 35 1.75 9.92 -6.51
C ARG A 35 2.60 10.30 -5.31
N LEU A 36 1.99 10.79 -4.23
CA LEU A 36 2.72 11.10 -2.99
C LEU A 36 3.37 9.84 -2.39
N ILE A 37 2.66 8.71 -2.43
CA ILE A 37 3.19 7.43 -1.95
C ILE A 37 4.36 6.98 -2.86
N ALA A 38 4.24 7.12 -4.18
CA ALA A 38 5.31 6.80 -5.11
C ALA A 38 6.57 7.65 -4.87
N ASP A 39 6.41 8.95 -4.64
CA ASP A 39 7.51 9.86 -4.33
C ASP A 39 8.23 9.44 -3.03
N GLN A 40 7.47 9.09 -1.99
CA GLN A 40 8.01 8.58 -0.72
C GLN A 40 8.78 7.25 -0.87
N LEU A 41 8.36 6.41 -1.82
CA LEU A 41 8.98 5.10 -2.10
C LEU A 41 10.09 5.18 -3.16
N GLY A 42 10.30 6.34 -3.79
CA GLY A 42 11.26 6.53 -4.86
C GLY A 42 10.88 5.86 -6.18
N HIS A 43 9.58 5.68 -6.46
CA HIS A 43 9.10 5.10 -7.70
C HIS A 43 8.91 6.18 -8.78
N SER A 44 9.50 5.96 -9.95
CA SER A 44 9.37 6.89 -11.09
C SER A 44 7.98 6.94 -11.71
N ARG A 45 7.15 5.91 -11.51
CA ARG A 45 5.80 5.81 -12.06
C ARG A 45 4.81 5.48 -10.94
N PRO A 46 3.79 6.33 -10.69
CA PRO A 46 2.78 6.06 -9.66
C PRO A 46 2.02 4.73 -9.86
N SER A 47 1.84 4.29 -11.10
CA SER A 47 1.18 3.01 -11.39
C SER A 47 1.89 1.82 -10.74
N MET A 48 3.23 1.82 -10.69
CA MET A 48 4.00 0.76 -10.01
C MET A 48 3.66 0.67 -8.52
N THR A 49 3.43 1.81 -7.87
CA THR A 49 3.00 1.85 -6.47
C THR A 49 1.62 1.24 -6.31
N GLN A 50 0.67 1.61 -7.17
CA GLN A 50 -0.71 1.11 -7.12
C GLN A 50 -0.77 -0.39 -7.38
N ASP A 51 -0.08 -0.86 -8.41
CA ASP A 51 -0.20 -2.24 -8.89
C ASP A 51 0.55 -3.24 -8.00
N VAL A 52 1.72 -2.83 -7.46
CA VAL A 52 2.66 -3.76 -6.81
C VAL A 52 2.77 -3.54 -5.31
N TYR A 53 2.62 -2.31 -4.81
CA TYR A 53 2.92 -1.95 -3.43
C TYR A 53 1.69 -1.68 -2.57
N MET A 54 0.61 -1.15 -3.13
CA MET A 54 -0.63 -0.90 -2.41
C MET A 54 -1.47 -2.20 -2.32
N GLY A 55 -2.02 -2.48 -1.14
CA GLY A 55 -2.98 -3.55 -0.96
C GLY A 55 -4.29 -3.27 -1.72
N ARG A 56 -4.94 -4.31 -2.26
CA ARG A 56 -6.29 -4.18 -2.82
C ARG A 56 -7.29 -4.07 -1.67
N LYS A 57 -8.07 -2.98 -1.63
CA LYS A 57 -9.19 -2.83 -0.69
C LYS A 57 -10.30 -3.84 -1.02
N ALA A 58 -11.05 -4.26 0.00
CA ALA A 58 -12.29 -5.01 -0.19
C ALA A 58 -13.30 -4.16 -0.99
N VAL A 59 -14.34 -4.80 -1.54
CA VAL A 59 -15.40 -4.11 -2.28
C VAL A 59 -15.91 -2.91 -1.48
N SER A 60 -15.80 -1.72 -2.07
CA SER A 60 -16.15 -0.47 -1.40
C SER A 60 -17.66 -0.29 -1.38
N ARG A 61 -18.24 -0.09 -0.19
CA ARG A 61 -19.64 0.36 -0.06
C ARG A 61 -19.86 1.72 -0.71
N GLU A 62 -18.90 2.64 -0.59
CA GLU A 62 -18.98 3.95 -1.24
C GLU A 62 -19.11 3.84 -2.76
N ALA A 63 -18.43 2.86 -3.37
CA ALA A 63 -18.57 2.62 -4.81
C ALA A 63 -19.97 2.10 -5.18
N ALA A 64 -20.59 1.30 -4.30
CA ALA A 64 -21.97 0.87 -4.49
C ALA A 64 -22.96 2.05 -4.32
N ASP A 65 -22.78 2.85 -3.26
CA ASP A 65 -23.61 4.02 -2.97
C ASP A 65 -23.52 5.07 -4.10
N ALA A 66 -22.31 5.28 -4.66
CA ALA A 66 -22.12 6.18 -5.79
C ALA A 66 -22.87 5.73 -7.06
N MET A 67 -23.04 4.42 -7.27
CA MET A 67 -23.81 3.90 -8.40
C MET A 67 -25.31 4.00 -8.17
N GLU A 68 -25.78 3.80 -6.94
CA GLU A 68 -27.21 3.93 -6.57
C GLU A 68 -27.73 5.36 -6.85
N HIS A 69 -26.89 6.39 -6.71
CA HIS A 69 -27.27 7.78 -7.00
C HIS A 69 -27.30 8.14 -8.49
N VAL A 70 -26.87 7.24 -9.39
CA VAL A 70 -26.80 7.48 -10.85
C VAL A 70 -27.90 6.76 -11.62
N ILE A 71 -28.58 5.79 -10.99
CA ILE A 71 -29.71 5.02 -11.56
C ILE A 71 -31.02 5.58 -11.05
#